data_AF-A0A7X8PTI7-F1
#
_entry.id   AF-A0A7X8PTI7-F1
#
_cell.length_a   1.000
_cell.length_b   1.000
_cell.length_c   1.000
_cell.angle_alpha   90.00
_cell.angle_beta   90.00
_cell.angle_gamma   90.00
#
_symmetry.space_group_name_H-M   'P 1'
#
loop_
_entity.id
_entity.type
_entity.pdbx_description
1 polymer ?
#
loop_
_entity_poly.entity_id
_entity_poly.type
_entity_poly.pdbx_seq_one_letter_code
_entity_poly.pdbx_strand_id
1 'polypeptide(L)'
;YGEFLMNAQGEDVVAGIRTPQTIDQLRMVMPEVYEQFFQYAEKLEKHYKDMQDMEFTIEKGKLFMLQTRNGKRTAAAALKIAVDLVAEGMISKKEALMKIDPKQLDALLHPTFRPEALKAATPIAKGLPASPGAASGRIYFDADDATAADGRGEKVVLVRLETSPEDIQGMDVAQGILTGRGGMTSHAAVVARGMGKCCVSGCSEIQINERQKFFIAKDGKRFNEGDWISLDGTSGSVYAGSIDTVDAGLSDDFSTIMAWSDEQRQLLIRTNADTVRDVEKALELGAEGVGLCRTEHMFFETDRIFAFRQMIVAKDEKARRAALDKILPMQRKDFIDIFGAMKGYPVTIRLLDPPLHEFLPQTEDEIKPLAKSLGLSAEELTDIVHGLHELNPMMGMRGCRLAVIYPEIAEMQTRAIIEAAIEVTKRGDTVVPEIMVPLICDVKEFKFVKAVIVRIADQIIKESGVAIDYQVGTMIEIPRAALTADEIAREADFFSFGTNDLTQMAYGLSRDDAGKILDAYYETKIFENDPTARLDLVGVGRLMKIATESGRETQPGIKLGICGEHGGDPGSIEFCHQLKFSYVSCSPFRVPIARLAAAQAAIKEDI
;
A
#
# COMPACT_ATOMS: atom_id res chain seq x y z
N TYR A 1 -18.88 -4.01 -31.66
CA TYR A 1 -19.57 -4.65 -30.53
C TYR A 1 -20.86 -3.88 -30.27
N GLY A 2 -21.99 -4.55 -30.07
CA GLY A 2 -23.27 -3.89 -29.79
C GLY A 2 -24.46 -4.79 -30.10
N GLU A 3 -25.66 -4.32 -29.73
CA GLU A 3 -26.92 -5.04 -29.90
C GLU A 3 -27.98 -4.13 -30.53
N PHE A 4 -29.00 -4.72 -31.16
CA PHE A 4 -30.15 -4.01 -31.70
C PHE A 4 -31.43 -4.88 -31.61
N LEU A 5 -32.60 -4.23 -31.71
CA LEU A 5 -33.89 -4.90 -31.82
C LEU A 5 -34.71 -4.32 -32.97
N MET A 6 -35.33 -5.19 -33.77
CA MET A 6 -36.25 -4.79 -34.82
C MET A 6 -37.64 -4.49 -34.25
N ASN A 7 -38.23 -3.39 -34.75
CA ASN A 7 -39.57 -2.93 -34.37
C ASN A 7 -39.74 -2.84 -32.85
N ALA A 8 -38.88 -2.03 -32.24
CA ALA A 8 -38.74 -1.85 -30.80
C ALA A 8 -38.28 -0.41 -30.50
N GLN A 9 -38.48 0.05 -29.28
CA GLN A 9 -37.90 1.29 -28.77
C GLN A 9 -36.71 1.00 -27.85
N GLY A 10 -35.95 2.03 -27.48
CA GLY A 10 -34.78 1.87 -26.60
C GLY A 10 -35.13 1.21 -25.27
N GLU A 11 -36.33 1.47 -24.74
CA GLU A 11 -36.85 0.82 -23.52
C GLU A 11 -36.90 -0.70 -23.65
N ASP A 12 -37.26 -1.25 -24.82
CA ASP A 12 -37.35 -2.70 -25.03
C ASP A 12 -35.97 -3.38 -25.04
N VAL A 13 -34.94 -2.66 -25.49
CA VAL A 13 -33.54 -3.12 -25.48
C VAL A 13 -33.02 -3.15 -24.05
N VAL A 14 -33.30 -2.11 -23.26
CA VAL A 14 -32.87 -2.00 -21.86
C VAL A 14 -33.64 -2.96 -20.95
N ALA A 15 -34.94 -3.15 -21.20
CA ALA A 15 -35.80 -4.00 -20.38
C ALA A 15 -35.52 -5.50 -20.56
N GLY A 16 -34.86 -5.91 -21.64
CA GLY A 16 -34.45 -7.30 -21.89
C GLY A 16 -35.61 -8.29 -22.04
N ILE A 17 -36.84 -7.81 -22.26
CA ILE A 17 -38.04 -8.65 -22.44
C ILE A 17 -37.94 -9.47 -23.73
N ARG A 18 -37.29 -8.91 -24.74
CA ARG A 18 -36.97 -9.57 -26.02
C ARG A 18 -35.46 -9.73 -26.10
N THR A 19 -35.00 -10.91 -26.51
CA THR A 19 -33.57 -11.19 -26.71
C THR A 19 -33.03 -10.27 -27.81
N PRO A 20 -32.07 -9.38 -27.50
CA PRO A 20 -31.44 -8.52 -28.49
C PRO A 20 -30.64 -9.31 -29.53
N GLN A 21 -30.52 -8.75 -30.73
CA GLN A 21 -29.68 -9.28 -31.79
C GLN A 21 -28.32 -8.59 -31.77
N THR A 22 -27.25 -9.32 -32.07
CA THR A 22 -25.90 -8.71 -32.20
C THR A 22 -25.85 -7.76 -33.39
N ILE A 23 -25.12 -6.65 -33.29
CA ILE A 23 -25.02 -5.64 -34.36
C ILE A 23 -24.58 -6.21 -35.72
N ASP A 24 -23.80 -7.31 -35.75
CA ASP A 24 -23.40 -7.98 -37.00
C ASP A 24 -24.58 -8.55 -37.77
N GLN A 25 -25.67 -8.91 -37.09
CA GLN A 25 -26.89 -9.38 -37.73
C GLN A 25 -27.61 -8.25 -38.47
N LEU A 26 -27.42 -6.98 -38.08
CA LEU A 26 -27.97 -5.83 -38.80
C LEU A 26 -27.44 -5.76 -40.24
N ARG A 27 -26.18 -6.19 -40.45
CA ARG A 27 -25.58 -6.30 -41.80
C ARG A 27 -26.35 -7.25 -42.71
N MET A 28 -26.96 -8.31 -42.15
CA MET A 28 -27.76 -9.27 -42.91
C MET A 28 -29.18 -8.77 -43.17
N VAL A 29 -29.78 -8.05 -42.22
CA VAL A 29 -31.18 -7.61 -42.29
C VAL A 29 -31.33 -6.29 -43.06
N MET A 30 -30.43 -5.34 -42.84
CA MET A 30 -30.45 -3.99 -43.44
C MET A 30 -29.03 -3.53 -43.81
N PRO A 31 -28.40 -4.11 -44.86
CA PRO A 31 -26.99 -3.89 -45.19
C PRO A 31 -26.64 -2.42 -45.45
N GLU A 32 -27.52 -1.68 -46.13
CA GLU A 32 -27.30 -0.25 -46.44
C GLU A 32 -27.26 0.62 -45.18
N VAL A 33 -28.11 0.30 -44.19
CA VAL A 33 -28.16 1.03 -42.92
C VAL A 33 -26.97 0.66 -42.03
N TYR A 34 -26.56 -0.61 -42.02
CA TYR A 34 -25.35 -1.03 -41.33
C TYR A 34 -24.11 -0.33 -41.87
N GLU A 35 -23.98 -0.20 -43.19
CA GLU A 35 -22.86 0.51 -43.82
C GLU A 35 -22.85 2.00 -43.43
N GLN A 36 -24.01 2.66 -43.44
CA GLN A 36 -24.12 4.04 -42.95
C GLN A 36 -23.73 4.15 -41.46
N PHE A 37 -24.19 3.23 -40.62
CA PHE A 37 -23.83 3.19 -39.21
C PHE A 37 -22.32 3.02 -39.02
N PHE A 38 -21.70 2.10 -39.75
CA PHE A 38 -20.26 1.85 -39.69
C PHE A 38 -19.45 3.10 -40.06
N GLN A 39 -19.85 3.81 -41.12
CA GLN A 39 -19.22 5.07 -41.52
C GLN A 39 -19.36 6.17 -40.45
N TYR A 40 -20.52 6.26 -39.80
CA TYR A 40 -20.70 7.18 -38.66
C TYR A 40 -19.84 6.77 -37.47
N ALA A 41 -19.76 5.48 -37.17
CA ALA A 41 -18.96 4.96 -36.06
C ALA A 41 -17.46 5.29 -36.26
N GLU A 42 -16.91 5.01 -37.44
CA GLU A 42 -15.53 5.39 -37.77
C GLU A 42 -15.31 6.91 -37.69
N LYS A 43 -16.27 7.70 -38.18
CA LYS A 43 -16.17 9.17 -38.15
C LYS A 43 -16.17 9.70 -36.73
N LEU A 44 -17.01 9.15 -35.86
CA LEU A 44 -17.10 9.53 -34.45
C LEU A 44 -15.83 9.14 -33.68
N GLU A 45 -15.31 7.93 -33.90
CA GLU A 45 -14.05 7.50 -33.28
C GLU A 45 -12.87 8.35 -33.72
N LYS A 46 -12.75 8.65 -35.03
CA LYS A 46 -11.72 9.56 -35.56
C LYS A 46 -11.86 11.00 -35.04
N HIS A 47 -13.10 11.46 -34.83
CA HIS A 47 -13.37 12.82 -34.34
C HIS A 47 -13.05 12.97 -32.85
N TYR A 48 -13.55 12.06 -32.01
CA TYR A 48 -13.36 12.08 -30.56
C TYR A 48 -12.03 11.45 -30.12
N LYS A 49 -11.35 10.76 -31.04
CA LYS A 49 -10.08 10.05 -30.83
C LYS A 49 -10.14 9.11 -29.64
N ASP A 50 -11.26 8.39 -29.54
CA ASP A 50 -11.51 7.42 -28.47
C ASP A 50 -12.67 6.51 -28.86
N MET A 51 -12.70 5.30 -28.29
CA MET A 51 -13.81 4.38 -28.44
C MET A 51 -15.11 5.02 -27.95
N GLN A 52 -16.14 4.93 -28.79
CA GLN A 52 -17.44 5.57 -28.56
C GLN A 52 -18.52 4.54 -28.22
N ASP A 53 -19.31 4.86 -27.20
CA ASP A 53 -20.60 4.24 -26.88
C ASP A 53 -21.70 5.08 -27.57
N MET A 54 -22.48 4.42 -28.43
CA MET A 54 -23.40 5.08 -29.37
C MET A 54 -24.81 4.52 -29.24
N GLU A 55 -25.80 5.40 -29.30
CA GLU A 55 -27.22 5.03 -29.42
C GLU A 55 -27.77 5.50 -30.76
N PHE A 56 -28.51 4.63 -31.45
CA PHE A 56 -29.08 4.92 -32.75
C PHE A 56 -30.49 4.33 -32.88
N THR A 57 -31.28 4.91 -33.78
CA THR A 57 -32.60 4.41 -34.16
C THR A 57 -32.71 4.33 -35.67
N ILE A 58 -33.38 3.28 -36.16
CA ILE A 58 -33.72 3.13 -37.57
C ILE A 58 -35.22 3.34 -37.73
N GLU A 59 -35.61 4.50 -38.26
CA GLU A 59 -37.02 4.81 -38.54
C GLU A 59 -37.29 4.66 -40.03
N LYS A 60 -38.15 3.68 -40.39
CA LYS A 60 -38.59 3.44 -41.78
C LYS A 60 -37.42 3.38 -42.78
N GLY A 61 -36.34 2.69 -42.40
CA GLY A 61 -35.15 2.52 -43.25
C GLY A 61 -34.13 3.66 -43.19
N LYS A 62 -34.36 4.70 -42.37
CA LYS A 62 -33.40 5.79 -42.19
C LYS A 62 -32.73 5.71 -40.82
N LEU A 63 -31.40 5.82 -40.81
CA LEU A 63 -30.59 5.83 -39.60
C LEU A 63 -30.59 7.22 -38.95
N PHE A 64 -30.75 7.26 -37.63
CA PHE A 64 -30.59 8.43 -36.79
C PHE A 64 -29.65 8.11 -35.63
N MET A 65 -28.58 8.89 -35.48
CA MET A 65 -27.72 8.82 -34.29
C MET A 65 -28.33 9.70 -33.20
N LEU A 66 -28.57 9.13 -32.02
CA LEU A 66 -29.24 9.80 -30.91
C LEU A 66 -28.25 10.28 -29.86
N GLN A 67 -27.26 9.46 -29.54
CA GLN A 67 -26.26 9.76 -28.53
C GLN A 67 -24.90 9.18 -28.93
N THR A 68 -23.84 9.87 -28.53
CA THR A 68 -22.47 9.35 -28.54
C THR A 68 -21.76 9.87 -27.30
N ARG A 69 -20.91 9.05 -26.70
CA ARG A 69 -20.03 9.43 -25.59
C ARG A 69 -18.82 8.50 -25.59
N ASN A 70 -17.74 8.90 -24.91
CA ASN A 70 -16.63 7.98 -24.68
C ASN A 70 -17.14 6.75 -23.90
N GLY A 71 -16.89 5.57 -24.46
CA GLY A 71 -17.44 4.34 -23.90
C GLY A 71 -16.78 3.99 -22.58
N LYS A 72 -17.59 3.59 -21.59
CA LYS A 72 -17.09 2.95 -20.38
C LYS A 72 -16.47 1.61 -20.74
N ARG A 73 -15.36 1.26 -20.09
CA ARG A 73 -14.55 0.09 -20.44
C ARG A 73 -13.84 -0.45 -19.21
N THR A 74 -13.40 -1.71 -19.28
CA THR A 74 -12.54 -2.31 -18.26
C THR A 74 -11.11 -1.75 -18.38
N ALA A 75 -10.30 -1.94 -17.35
CA ALA A 75 -8.89 -1.56 -17.38
C ALA A 75 -8.15 -2.21 -18.57
N ALA A 76 -8.33 -3.51 -18.77
CA ALA A 76 -7.71 -4.24 -19.89
C ALA A 76 -8.12 -3.66 -21.25
N ALA A 77 -9.40 -3.34 -21.43
CA ALA A 77 -9.88 -2.71 -22.66
C ALA A 77 -9.34 -1.28 -22.83
N ALA A 78 -9.20 -0.51 -21.75
CA ALA A 78 -8.59 0.82 -21.80
C ALA A 78 -7.15 0.77 -22.32
N LEU A 79 -6.33 -0.17 -21.83
CA LEU A 79 -4.95 -0.33 -22.29
C LEU A 79 -4.90 -0.77 -23.76
N LYS A 80 -5.67 -1.79 -24.13
CA LYS A 80 -5.75 -2.29 -25.52
C LYS A 80 -6.13 -1.19 -26.50
N ILE A 81 -7.21 -0.46 -26.21
CA ILE A 81 -7.68 0.64 -27.05
C ILE A 81 -6.62 1.74 -27.13
N ALA A 82 -6.01 2.12 -26.01
CA ALA A 82 -4.98 3.15 -26.00
C ALA A 82 -3.77 2.77 -26.87
N VAL A 83 -3.33 1.51 -26.82
CA VAL A 83 -2.24 1.00 -27.64
C VAL A 83 -2.61 0.96 -29.12
N ASP A 84 -3.79 0.44 -29.46
CA ASP A 84 -4.28 0.35 -30.84
C ASP A 84 -4.43 1.74 -31.48
N LEU A 85 -5.03 2.71 -30.77
CA LEU A 85 -5.21 4.08 -31.26
C LEU A 85 -3.86 4.77 -31.57
N VAL A 86 -2.80 4.45 -30.81
CA VAL A 86 -1.43 4.93 -31.10
C VAL A 86 -0.84 4.22 -32.32
N ALA A 87 -1.00 2.89 -32.39
CA ALA A 87 -0.51 2.11 -33.53
C ALA A 87 -1.17 2.52 -34.85
N GLU A 88 -2.44 2.92 -34.81
CA GLU A 88 -3.23 3.45 -35.92
C GLU A 88 -2.93 4.93 -36.23
N GLY A 89 -2.10 5.59 -35.42
CA GLY A 89 -1.73 7.00 -35.59
C GLY A 89 -2.84 8.01 -35.28
N MET A 90 -3.90 7.59 -34.57
CA MET A 90 -5.01 8.48 -34.20
C MET A 90 -4.65 9.41 -33.03
N ILE A 91 -3.85 8.90 -32.07
CA ILE A 91 -3.38 9.66 -30.91
C ILE A 91 -1.88 9.46 -30.70
N SER A 92 -1.25 10.42 -30.05
CA SER A 92 0.12 10.32 -29.55
C SER A 92 0.19 9.46 -28.28
N LYS A 93 1.40 8.98 -27.93
CA LYS A 93 1.64 8.29 -26.65
C LYS A 93 1.22 9.14 -25.45
N LYS A 94 1.49 10.46 -25.47
CA LYS A 94 1.10 11.39 -24.40
C LYS A 94 -0.43 11.45 -24.24
N GLU A 95 -1.17 11.59 -25.35
CA GLU A 95 -2.64 11.58 -25.33
C GLU A 95 -3.20 10.23 -24.84
N ALA A 96 -2.58 9.11 -25.21
CA ALA A 96 -2.98 7.77 -24.77
C ALA A 96 -2.85 7.61 -23.25
N LEU A 97 -1.70 8.01 -22.68
CA LEU A 97 -1.46 7.96 -21.24
C LEU A 97 -2.48 8.82 -20.48
N MET A 98 -2.84 10.00 -20.98
CA MET A 98 -3.81 10.90 -20.36
C MET A 98 -5.25 10.39 -20.39
N LYS A 99 -5.58 9.41 -21.24
CA LYS A 99 -6.91 8.80 -21.32
C LYS A 99 -7.13 7.64 -20.34
N ILE A 100 -6.07 7.12 -19.73
CA ILE A 100 -6.15 5.99 -18.79
C ILE A 100 -6.27 6.54 -17.38
N ASP A 101 -7.30 6.12 -16.63
CA ASP A 101 -7.37 6.42 -15.20
C ASP A 101 -6.40 5.49 -14.45
N PRO A 102 -5.39 6.03 -13.73
CA PRO A 102 -4.43 5.19 -13.03
C PRO A 102 -5.06 4.22 -12.03
N LYS A 103 -6.18 4.59 -11.41
CA LYS A 103 -6.88 3.72 -10.44
C LYS A 103 -7.44 2.45 -11.09
N GLN A 104 -7.68 2.46 -12.40
CA GLN A 104 -8.14 1.25 -13.09
C GLN A 104 -7.07 0.16 -13.15
N LEU A 105 -5.78 0.51 -13.01
CA LEU A 105 -4.71 -0.49 -13.04
C LEU A 105 -4.77 -1.45 -11.84
N ASP A 106 -5.36 -1.07 -10.70
CA ASP A 106 -5.55 -1.98 -9.55
C ASP A 106 -6.27 -3.27 -9.98
N ALA A 107 -7.27 -3.16 -10.86
CA ALA A 107 -8.03 -4.31 -11.34
C ALA A 107 -7.21 -5.30 -12.19
N LEU A 108 -6.03 -4.89 -12.67
CA LEU A 108 -5.12 -5.74 -13.44
C LEU A 108 -4.03 -6.39 -12.58
N LEU A 109 -3.93 -5.99 -11.31
CA LEU A 109 -2.85 -6.37 -10.40
C LEU A 109 -3.32 -7.34 -9.31
N HIS A 110 -4.63 -7.44 -9.09
CA HIS A 110 -5.24 -8.32 -8.11
C HIS A 110 -6.19 -9.31 -8.77
N PRO A 111 -6.36 -10.52 -8.21
CA PRO A 111 -7.41 -11.44 -8.65
C PRO A 111 -8.78 -10.78 -8.59
N THR A 112 -9.67 -11.13 -9.53
CA THR A 112 -11.04 -10.59 -9.61
C THR A 112 -12.06 -11.73 -9.63
N PHE A 113 -13.28 -11.48 -9.15
CA PHE A 113 -14.36 -12.47 -9.27
C PHE A 113 -14.86 -12.58 -10.70
N ARG A 114 -15.26 -13.79 -11.11
CA ARG A 114 -15.98 -13.98 -12.38
C ARG A 114 -17.32 -13.21 -12.34
N PRO A 115 -17.62 -12.34 -13.33
CA PRO A 115 -18.82 -11.50 -13.28
C PRO A 115 -20.14 -12.26 -13.12
N GLU A 116 -20.26 -13.43 -13.75
CA GLU A 116 -21.45 -14.28 -13.68
C GLU A 116 -21.64 -14.87 -12.28
N ALA A 117 -20.54 -15.32 -11.66
CA ALA A 117 -20.54 -15.88 -10.32
C ALA A 117 -20.83 -14.81 -9.26
N LEU A 118 -20.27 -13.61 -9.44
CA LEU A 118 -20.51 -12.47 -8.54
C LEU A 118 -21.97 -11.99 -8.59
N LYS A 119 -22.58 -11.93 -9.78
CA LYS A 119 -24.00 -11.54 -9.94
C LYS A 119 -24.97 -12.50 -9.25
N ALA A 120 -24.61 -13.78 -9.13
CA ALA A 120 -25.41 -14.79 -8.45
C ALA A 120 -25.25 -14.77 -6.92
N ALA A 121 -24.24 -14.10 -6.39
CA ALA A 121 -23.92 -14.07 -4.97
C ALA A 121 -24.58 -12.88 -4.25
N THR A 122 -25.12 -13.13 -3.05
CA THR A 122 -25.69 -12.08 -2.19
C THR A 122 -24.71 -11.76 -1.05
N PRO A 123 -24.35 -10.49 -0.83
CA PRO A 123 -23.52 -10.10 0.29
C PRO A 123 -24.17 -10.44 1.64
N ILE A 124 -23.40 -11.01 2.56
CA ILE A 124 -23.83 -11.31 3.94
C ILE A 124 -23.45 -10.22 4.95
N ALA A 125 -22.45 -9.40 4.61
CA ALA A 125 -22.01 -8.24 5.38
C ALA A 125 -21.23 -7.27 4.48
N LYS A 126 -21.07 -6.03 4.95
CA LYS A 126 -20.22 -5.02 4.32
C LYS A 126 -19.30 -4.35 5.35
N GLY A 127 -18.03 -4.20 5.00
CA GLY A 127 -17.02 -3.47 5.74
C GLY A 127 -16.37 -2.39 4.87
N LEU A 128 -15.19 -1.94 5.30
CA LEU A 128 -14.38 -0.98 4.55
C LEU A 128 -13.53 -1.73 3.50
N PRO A 129 -13.44 -1.21 2.26
CA PRO A 129 -12.62 -1.80 1.19
C PRO A 129 -11.13 -1.51 1.42
N ALA A 130 -10.55 -2.18 2.41
CA ALA A 130 -9.22 -1.88 2.92
C ALA A 130 -8.10 -2.19 1.93
N SER A 131 -8.15 -3.33 1.25
CA SER A 131 -7.17 -3.70 0.23
C SER A 131 -7.87 -4.40 -0.94
N PRO A 132 -7.67 -3.94 -2.18
CA PRO A 132 -8.41 -4.42 -3.35
C PRO A 132 -8.15 -5.90 -3.67
N GLY A 133 -9.02 -6.45 -4.51
CA GLY A 133 -8.94 -7.84 -4.99
C GLY A 133 -10.08 -8.72 -4.51
N ALA A 134 -10.13 -9.92 -5.08
CA ALA A 134 -11.10 -10.96 -4.78
C ALA A 134 -10.40 -12.14 -4.11
N ALA A 135 -10.92 -12.58 -2.97
CA ALA A 135 -10.41 -13.73 -2.25
C ALA A 135 -11.52 -14.70 -1.86
N SER A 136 -11.23 -16.00 -1.94
CA SER A 136 -12.11 -17.06 -1.45
C SER A 136 -11.28 -18.08 -0.69
N GLY A 137 -11.76 -18.45 0.49
CA GLY A 137 -11.08 -19.39 1.37
C GLY A 137 -11.95 -19.84 2.53
N ARG A 138 -11.42 -20.77 3.31
CA ARG A 138 -12.00 -21.27 4.54
C ARG A 138 -11.64 -20.36 5.71
N ILE A 139 -12.60 -20.12 6.59
CA ILE A 139 -12.42 -19.24 7.75
C ILE A 139 -11.46 -19.86 8.76
N TYR A 140 -10.51 -19.06 9.25
CA TYR A 140 -9.68 -19.36 10.42
C TYR A 140 -9.61 -18.11 11.32
N PHE A 141 -9.62 -18.30 12.65
CA PHE A 141 -9.69 -17.21 13.63
C PHE A 141 -8.37 -16.88 14.33
N ASP A 142 -7.31 -17.62 13.98
CA ASP A 142 -6.00 -17.56 14.58
C ASP A 142 -4.92 -17.72 13.50
N ALA A 143 -3.80 -17.03 13.66
CA ALA A 143 -2.71 -17.00 12.68
C ALA A 143 -1.95 -18.33 12.57
N ASP A 144 -1.80 -19.07 13.68
CA ASP A 144 -1.16 -20.39 13.68
C ASP A 144 -2.03 -21.41 12.96
N ASP A 145 -3.35 -21.36 13.22
CA ASP A 145 -4.31 -22.24 12.55
C ASP A 145 -4.38 -21.96 11.03
N ALA A 146 -4.34 -20.68 10.64
CA ALA A 146 -4.24 -20.24 9.25
C ALA A 146 -2.97 -20.80 8.58
N THR A 147 -1.82 -20.66 9.23
CA THR A 147 -0.52 -21.16 8.73
C THR A 147 -0.50 -22.69 8.62
N ALA A 148 -1.04 -23.39 9.62
CA ALA A 148 -1.17 -24.83 9.60
C ALA A 148 -2.11 -25.32 8.49
N ALA A 149 -3.17 -24.57 8.18
CA ALA A 149 -4.11 -24.89 7.11
C ALA A 149 -3.52 -24.67 5.71
N ASP A 150 -2.79 -23.59 5.51
CA ASP A 150 -2.03 -23.35 4.27
C ASP A 150 -0.97 -24.43 4.04
N GLY A 151 -0.28 -24.88 5.10
CA GLY A 151 0.64 -26.02 5.05
C GLY A 151 0.00 -27.35 4.64
N ARG A 152 -1.34 -27.46 4.73
CA ARG A 152 -2.14 -28.59 4.20
C ARG A 152 -2.68 -28.35 2.79
N GLY A 153 -2.39 -27.20 2.18
CA GLY A 153 -2.85 -26.79 0.86
C GLY A 153 -4.27 -26.22 0.85
N GLU A 154 -4.81 -25.81 2.00
CA GLU A 154 -6.14 -25.19 2.08
C GLU A 154 -6.07 -23.70 1.74
N LYS A 155 -7.04 -23.18 0.96
CA LYS A 155 -7.20 -21.72 0.80
C LYS A 155 -7.79 -21.15 2.08
N VAL A 156 -7.11 -20.18 2.68
CA VAL A 156 -7.46 -19.61 4.00
C VAL A 156 -8.06 -18.20 3.86
N VAL A 157 -9.01 -17.85 4.71
CA VAL A 157 -9.40 -16.46 5.00
C VAL A 157 -9.24 -16.25 6.49
N LEU A 158 -8.37 -15.31 6.88
CA LEU A 158 -8.12 -14.97 8.27
C LEU A 158 -9.19 -13.99 8.77
N VAL A 159 -9.89 -14.36 9.85
CA VAL A 159 -10.96 -13.56 10.46
C VAL A 159 -10.56 -13.20 11.89
N ARG A 160 -10.33 -11.91 12.15
CA ARG A 160 -9.90 -11.40 13.48
C ARG A 160 -10.79 -10.25 13.92
N LEU A 161 -10.90 -10.00 15.22
CA LEU A 161 -11.52 -8.77 15.70
C LEU A 161 -10.69 -7.56 15.25
N GLU A 162 -9.38 -7.65 15.49
CA GLU A 162 -8.33 -6.77 15.02
C GLU A 162 -7.06 -7.59 14.85
N THR A 163 -6.21 -7.23 13.89
CA THR A 163 -4.92 -7.92 13.72
C THR A 163 -3.84 -7.22 14.54
N SER A 164 -2.93 -7.98 15.12
CA SER A 164 -1.70 -7.48 15.71
C SER A 164 -0.49 -7.90 14.86
N PRO A 165 0.72 -7.43 15.18
CA PRO A 165 1.93 -7.89 14.52
C PRO A 165 2.21 -9.40 14.68
N GLU A 166 1.64 -10.05 15.70
CA GLU A 166 1.77 -11.51 15.87
C GLU A 166 1.00 -12.28 14.78
N ASP A 167 0.01 -11.63 14.15
CA ASP A 167 -0.82 -12.23 13.11
C ASP A 167 -0.16 -12.25 11.71
N ILE A 168 1.02 -11.64 11.53
CA ILE A 168 1.65 -11.41 10.21
C ILE A 168 1.81 -12.71 9.40
N GLN A 169 2.22 -13.81 10.05
CA GLN A 169 2.38 -15.10 9.35
C GLN A 169 1.05 -15.63 8.81
N GLY A 170 -0.01 -15.55 9.62
CA GLY A 170 -1.37 -15.93 9.22
C GLY A 170 -1.94 -15.03 8.11
N MET A 171 -1.65 -13.73 8.18
CA MET A 171 -2.02 -12.76 7.14
C MET A 171 -1.34 -13.06 5.81
N ASP A 172 -0.07 -13.47 5.86
CA ASP A 172 0.74 -13.77 4.67
C ASP A 172 0.24 -14.99 3.90
N VAL A 173 -0.19 -16.03 4.61
CA VAL A 173 -0.71 -17.26 3.97
C VAL A 173 -2.17 -17.12 3.51
N ALA A 174 -2.97 -16.28 4.19
CA ALA A 174 -4.38 -16.12 3.89
C ALA A 174 -4.63 -15.58 2.48
N GLN A 175 -5.67 -16.02 1.78
CA GLN A 175 -6.09 -15.44 0.50
C GLN A 175 -6.69 -14.05 0.68
N GLY A 176 -7.34 -13.83 1.81
CA GLY A 176 -7.85 -12.53 2.22
C GLY A 176 -8.07 -12.43 3.73
N ILE A 177 -8.25 -11.21 4.21
CA ILE A 177 -8.33 -10.88 5.63
C ILE A 177 -9.64 -10.12 5.88
N LEU A 178 -10.37 -10.55 6.91
CA LEU A 178 -11.61 -9.91 7.36
C LEU A 178 -11.45 -9.49 8.82
N THR A 179 -11.62 -8.20 9.12
CA THR A 179 -11.61 -7.72 10.50
C THR A 179 -12.93 -7.12 10.95
N GLY A 180 -13.28 -7.33 12.23
CA GLY A 180 -14.46 -6.71 12.84
C GLY A 180 -14.27 -5.23 13.19
N ARG A 181 -13.03 -4.82 13.47
CA ARG A 181 -12.60 -3.44 13.77
C ARG A 181 -11.46 -3.00 12.86
N GLY A 182 -11.11 -1.72 12.92
CA GLY A 182 -10.00 -1.13 12.17
C GLY A 182 -10.43 -0.40 10.88
N GLY A 183 -9.91 0.81 10.69
CA GLY A 183 -10.16 1.63 9.51
C GLY A 183 -9.34 1.21 8.28
N MET A 184 -9.44 2.02 7.22
CA MET A 184 -8.66 1.90 5.97
C MET A 184 -7.14 1.92 6.21
N THR A 185 -6.68 2.27 7.40
CA THR A 185 -5.27 2.45 7.73
C THR A 185 -4.83 1.67 8.95
N SER A 186 -5.69 0.76 9.42
CA SER A 186 -5.36 -0.19 10.48
C SER A 186 -4.20 -1.10 10.07
N HIS A 187 -3.60 -1.78 11.05
CA HIS A 187 -2.55 -2.78 10.82
C HIS A 187 -2.93 -3.76 9.69
N ALA A 188 -4.13 -4.35 9.77
CA ALA A 188 -4.67 -5.25 8.76
C ALA A 188 -4.64 -4.65 7.35
N ALA A 189 -5.17 -3.42 7.22
CA ALA A 189 -5.30 -2.73 5.94
C ALA A 189 -3.94 -2.40 5.32
N VAL A 190 -3.00 -1.89 6.11
CA VAL A 190 -1.66 -1.49 5.65
C VAL A 190 -0.84 -2.69 5.22
N VAL A 191 -0.82 -3.75 6.04
CA VAL A 191 -0.07 -4.98 5.76
C VAL A 191 -0.69 -5.71 4.56
N ALA A 192 -2.01 -5.85 4.49
CA ALA A 192 -2.69 -6.49 3.37
C ALA A 192 -2.43 -5.78 2.03
N ARG A 193 -2.44 -4.43 2.01
CA ARG A 193 -2.08 -3.66 0.82
C ARG A 193 -0.61 -3.82 0.43
N GLY A 194 0.28 -3.91 1.42
CA GLY A 194 1.69 -4.22 1.20
C GLY A 194 1.86 -5.56 0.49
N MET A 195 1.16 -6.59 0.97
CA MET A 195 1.17 -7.95 0.44
C MET A 195 0.34 -8.14 -0.84
N GLY A 196 -0.47 -7.14 -1.23
CA GLY A 196 -1.42 -7.24 -2.35
C GLY A 196 -2.57 -8.21 -2.11
N LYS A 197 -2.90 -8.46 -0.84
CA LYS A 197 -3.93 -9.39 -0.39
C LYS A 197 -5.27 -8.68 -0.23
N CYS A 198 -6.35 -9.34 -0.60
CA CYS A 198 -7.71 -8.81 -0.41
C CYS A 198 -7.99 -8.59 1.08
N CYS A 199 -8.46 -7.41 1.46
CA CYS A 199 -8.82 -7.12 2.85
C CYS A 199 -10.11 -6.32 2.94
N VAL A 200 -11.00 -6.77 3.80
CA VAL A 200 -12.20 -6.05 4.24
C VAL A 200 -12.03 -5.77 5.73
N SER A 201 -11.82 -4.51 6.10
CA SER A 201 -11.59 -4.14 7.51
C SER A 201 -12.81 -3.49 8.14
N GLY A 202 -12.86 -3.45 9.47
CA GLY A 202 -13.87 -2.67 10.20
C GLY A 202 -15.31 -3.09 9.91
N CYS A 203 -15.54 -4.38 9.65
CA CYS A 203 -16.87 -4.91 9.37
C CYS A 203 -17.70 -4.97 10.68
N SER A 204 -18.31 -3.84 11.04
CA SER A 204 -19.16 -3.75 12.24
C SER A 204 -20.47 -4.55 12.13
N GLU A 205 -20.80 -5.03 10.93
CA GLU A 205 -21.96 -5.87 10.65
C GLU A 205 -21.78 -7.35 11.05
N ILE A 206 -20.57 -7.77 11.47
CA ILE A 206 -20.28 -9.12 11.96
C ILE A 206 -19.91 -9.11 13.45
N GLN A 207 -20.32 -10.14 14.17
CA GLN A 207 -19.91 -10.38 15.55
C GLN A 207 -18.98 -11.58 15.61
N ILE A 208 -17.69 -11.33 15.83
CA ILE A 208 -16.65 -12.35 15.85
C ILE A 208 -16.46 -12.88 17.28
N ASN A 209 -16.39 -14.20 17.42
CA ASN A 209 -16.00 -14.88 18.65
C ASN A 209 -14.82 -15.81 18.37
N GLU A 210 -13.61 -15.30 18.60
CA GLU A 210 -12.36 -16.01 18.30
C GLU A 210 -12.21 -17.26 19.18
N ARG A 211 -12.55 -17.16 20.48
CA ARG A 211 -12.45 -18.29 21.43
C ARG A 211 -13.34 -19.47 21.04
N GLN A 212 -14.54 -19.19 20.53
CA GLN A 212 -15.48 -20.22 20.11
C GLN A 212 -15.42 -20.50 18.60
N LYS A 213 -14.51 -19.84 17.88
CA LYS A 213 -14.21 -20.04 16.46
C LYS A 213 -15.44 -19.93 15.54
N PHE A 214 -16.19 -18.84 15.69
CA PHE A 214 -17.28 -18.48 14.77
C PHE A 214 -17.49 -16.97 14.66
N PHE A 215 -18.20 -16.53 13.63
CA PHE A 215 -18.82 -15.21 13.59
C PHE A 215 -20.31 -15.28 13.22
N ILE A 216 -21.06 -14.25 13.59
CA ILE A 216 -22.48 -14.08 13.21
C ILE A 216 -22.59 -12.90 12.25
N ALA A 217 -23.19 -13.13 11.08
CA ALA A 217 -23.46 -12.11 10.08
C ALA A 217 -24.72 -11.28 10.41
N LYS A 218 -24.93 -10.19 9.68
CA LYS A 218 -26.08 -9.28 9.88
C LYS A 218 -27.45 -9.96 9.78
N ASP A 219 -27.56 -10.99 8.95
CA ASP A 219 -28.78 -11.78 8.79
C ASP A 219 -29.00 -12.83 9.91
N GLY A 220 -28.11 -12.87 10.90
CA GLY A 220 -28.15 -13.80 12.02
C GLY A 220 -27.55 -15.17 11.72
N LYS A 221 -27.03 -15.42 10.50
CA LYS A 221 -26.36 -16.69 10.20
C LYS A 221 -25.01 -16.77 10.87
N ARG A 222 -24.71 -17.97 11.35
CA ARG A 222 -23.44 -18.33 11.99
C ARG A 222 -22.52 -19.02 11.00
N PHE A 223 -21.28 -18.57 10.94
CA PHE A 223 -20.19 -19.14 10.15
C PHE A 223 -19.09 -19.61 11.09
N ASN A 224 -18.67 -20.86 10.96
CA ASN A 224 -17.67 -21.49 11.83
C ASN A 224 -16.33 -21.60 11.10
N GLU A 225 -15.29 -21.92 11.87
CA GLU A 225 -13.98 -22.26 11.30
C GLU A 225 -14.10 -23.39 10.28
N GLY A 226 -13.41 -23.25 9.15
CA GLY A 226 -13.49 -24.17 8.02
C GLY A 226 -14.60 -23.88 7.01
N ASP A 227 -15.61 -23.08 7.35
CA ASP A 227 -16.66 -22.69 6.40
C ASP A 227 -16.08 -21.76 5.31
N TRP A 228 -16.63 -21.85 4.10
CA TRP A 228 -16.19 -21.02 2.98
C TRP A 228 -16.81 -19.64 3.01
N ILE A 229 -15.98 -18.62 2.80
CA ILE A 229 -16.39 -17.25 2.51
C ILE A 229 -15.59 -16.67 1.36
N SER A 230 -16.15 -15.62 0.77
CA SER A 230 -15.48 -14.84 -0.26
C SER A 230 -15.53 -13.36 0.10
N LEU A 231 -14.44 -12.66 -0.17
CA LEU A 231 -14.23 -11.25 0.14
C LEU A 231 -14.00 -10.47 -1.15
N ASP A 232 -14.71 -9.36 -1.30
CA ASP A 232 -14.41 -8.34 -2.30
C ASP A 232 -13.80 -7.12 -1.59
N GLY A 233 -12.47 -7.06 -1.61
CA GLY A 233 -11.71 -5.97 -1.01
C GLY A 233 -11.83 -4.63 -1.76
N THR A 234 -12.45 -4.63 -2.95
CA THR A 234 -12.71 -3.42 -3.74
C THR A 234 -14.02 -2.76 -3.33
N SER A 235 -15.07 -3.56 -3.10
CA SER A 235 -16.38 -3.05 -2.67
C SER A 235 -16.61 -3.08 -1.15
N GLY A 236 -15.74 -3.81 -0.42
CA GLY A 236 -15.89 -4.07 1.01
C GLY A 236 -16.94 -5.15 1.32
N SER A 237 -17.39 -5.91 0.32
CA SER A 237 -18.46 -6.89 0.48
C SER A 237 -17.94 -8.25 0.93
N VAL A 238 -18.67 -8.90 1.84
CA VAL A 238 -18.42 -10.27 2.31
C VAL A 238 -19.54 -11.16 1.80
N TYR A 239 -19.20 -12.33 1.26
CA TYR A 239 -20.13 -13.29 0.67
C TYR A 239 -19.99 -14.65 1.33
N ALA A 240 -21.12 -15.36 1.46
CA ALA A 240 -21.11 -16.76 1.86
C ALA A 240 -20.66 -17.67 0.71
N GLY A 241 -19.90 -18.70 1.03
CA GLY A 241 -19.42 -19.69 0.06
C GLY A 241 -18.19 -19.24 -0.72
N SER A 242 -17.77 -20.09 -1.66
CA SER A 242 -16.63 -19.86 -2.53
C SER A 242 -17.12 -19.30 -3.88
N ILE A 243 -16.60 -18.15 -4.28
CA ILE A 243 -16.88 -17.51 -5.58
C ILE A 243 -15.63 -17.65 -6.44
N ASP A 244 -15.79 -18.13 -7.66
CA ASP A 244 -14.65 -18.34 -8.57
C ASP A 244 -13.94 -17.02 -8.90
N THR A 245 -12.62 -17.04 -8.76
CA THR A 245 -11.73 -15.93 -9.13
C THR A 245 -11.03 -16.20 -10.47
N VAL A 246 -10.53 -15.12 -11.07
CA VAL A 246 -9.62 -15.13 -12.21
C VAL A 246 -8.34 -14.42 -11.76
N ASP A 247 -7.21 -15.07 -11.99
CA ASP A 247 -5.90 -14.51 -11.65
C ASP A 247 -5.61 -13.28 -12.52
N ALA A 248 -4.90 -12.32 -11.92
CA ALA A 248 -4.38 -11.16 -12.63
C ALA A 248 -3.26 -11.59 -13.59
N GLY A 249 -3.30 -11.08 -14.82
CA GLY A 249 -2.24 -11.26 -15.81
C GLY A 249 -1.83 -9.91 -16.40
N LEU A 250 -0.53 -9.62 -16.37
CA LEU A 250 0.03 -8.43 -17.04
C LEU A 250 0.07 -8.71 -18.56
N SER A 251 -0.70 -7.96 -19.34
CA SER A 251 -0.72 -8.09 -20.79
C SER A 251 0.46 -7.38 -21.46
N ASP A 252 0.76 -7.70 -22.71
CA ASP A 252 1.74 -6.95 -23.52
C ASP A 252 1.38 -5.46 -23.64
N ASP A 253 0.09 -5.14 -23.68
CA ASP A 253 -0.41 -3.76 -23.69
C ASP A 253 -0.07 -3.03 -22.38
N PHE A 254 -0.14 -3.73 -21.23
CA PHE A 254 0.27 -3.17 -19.95
C PHE A 254 1.75 -2.80 -19.96
N SER A 255 2.63 -3.71 -20.40
CA SER A 255 4.06 -3.43 -20.49
C SER A 255 4.36 -2.27 -21.45
N THR A 256 3.60 -2.15 -22.54
CA THR A 256 3.73 -1.04 -23.50
C THR A 256 3.36 0.30 -22.87
N ILE A 257 2.22 0.39 -22.17
CA ILE A 257 1.79 1.60 -21.47
C ILE A 257 2.77 1.98 -20.35
N MET A 258 3.30 0.99 -19.63
CA MET A 258 4.30 1.20 -18.59
C MET A 258 5.62 1.75 -19.15
N ALA A 259 6.09 1.23 -20.30
CA ALA A 259 7.25 1.77 -21.00
C ALA A 259 7.04 3.22 -21.43
N TRP A 260 5.86 3.55 -21.99
CA TRP A 260 5.53 4.93 -22.34
C TRP A 260 5.46 5.84 -21.11
N SER A 261 4.97 5.33 -19.98
CA SER A 261 4.92 6.09 -18.73
C SER A 261 6.33 6.45 -18.25
N ASP A 262 7.26 5.50 -18.30
CA ASP A 262 8.66 5.73 -17.92
C ASP A 262 9.36 6.73 -18.84
N GLU A 263 9.04 6.74 -20.14
CA GLU A 263 9.58 7.73 -21.09
C GLU A 263 9.17 9.18 -20.73
N GLN A 264 8.06 9.38 -20.02
CA GLN A 264 7.49 10.71 -19.75
C GLN A 264 7.68 11.20 -18.31
N ARG A 265 7.71 10.30 -17.33
CA ARG A 265 7.80 10.69 -15.91
C ARG A 265 9.15 11.28 -15.56
N GLN A 266 9.14 12.21 -14.60
CA GLN A 266 10.37 12.76 -13.99
C GLN A 266 10.61 12.20 -12.59
N LEU A 267 9.54 11.93 -11.83
CA LEU A 267 9.63 11.30 -10.52
C LEU A 267 10.16 9.88 -10.65
N LEU A 268 11.12 9.53 -9.80
CA LEU A 268 11.47 8.14 -9.57
C LEU A 268 10.36 7.45 -8.76
N ILE A 269 10.10 6.19 -9.06
CA ILE A 269 9.09 5.41 -8.34
C ILE A 269 9.80 4.36 -7.51
N ARG A 270 9.80 4.53 -6.19
CA ARG A 270 10.34 3.56 -5.24
C ARG A 270 9.21 2.75 -4.62
N THR A 271 9.57 1.71 -3.88
CA THR A 271 8.62 0.85 -3.16
C THR A 271 8.76 0.96 -1.65
N ASN A 272 7.67 0.72 -0.93
CA ASN A 272 7.66 0.44 0.50
C ASN A 272 7.67 -1.09 0.64
N ALA A 273 8.83 -1.66 0.95
CA ALA A 273 9.04 -3.11 0.96
C ALA A 273 9.98 -3.50 2.10
N ASP A 274 9.55 -4.50 2.87
CA ASP A 274 10.21 -4.90 4.11
C ASP A 274 10.81 -6.31 4.01
N THR A 275 10.45 -7.06 2.95
CA THR A 275 10.91 -8.43 2.68
C THR A 275 11.48 -8.56 1.27
N VAL A 276 12.28 -9.61 1.05
CA VAL A 276 12.84 -9.95 -0.27
C VAL A 276 11.73 -10.18 -1.30
N ARG A 277 10.66 -10.88 -0.91
CA ARG A 277 9.53 -11.17 -1.79
C ARG A 277 8.86 -9.88 -2.28
N ASP A 278 8.65 -8.92 -1.38
CA ASP A 278 8.02 -7.65 -1.71
C ASP A 278 8.94 -6.80 -2.61
N VAL A 279 10.25 -6.85 -2.36
CA VAL A 279 11.27 -6.22 -3.20
C VAL A 279 11.25 -6.79 -4.61
N GLU A 280 11.31 -8.12 -4.76
CA GLU A 280 11.29 -8.79 -6.06
C GLU A 280 10.02 -8.46 -6.82
N LYS A 281 8.87 -8.48 -6.14
CA LYS A 281 7.59 -8.12 -6.77
C LYS A 281 7.56 -6.66 -7.20
N ALA A 282 8.10 -5.75 -6.40
CA ALA A 282 8.16 -4.34 -6.75
C ALA A 282 9.09 -4.08 -7.94
N LEU A 283 10.23 -4.77 -8.03
CA LEU A 283 11.14 -4.68 -9.17
C LEU A 283 10.49 -5.23 -10.45
N GLU A 284 9.75 -6.34 -10.38
CA GLU A 284 8.95 -6.86 -11.50
C GLU A 284 7.95 -5.80 -12.03
N LEU A 285 7.39 -5.00 -11.13
CA LEU A 285 6.45 -3.93 -11.44
C LEU A 285 7.12 -2.58 -11.78
N GLY A 286 8.46 -2.53 -11.79
CA GLY A 286 9.25 -1.37 -12.24
C GLY A 286 9.64 -0.37 -11.15
N ALA A 287 9.77 -0.79 -9.88
CA ALA A 287 10.31 0.06 -8.83
C ALA A 287 11.81 0.30 -9.01
N GLU A 288 12.28 1.48 -8.61
CA GLU A 288 13.65 1.98 -8.82
C GLU A 288 14.38 2.21 -7.48
N GLY A 289 14.03 1.45 -6.45
CA GLY A 289 14.51 1.66 -5.10
C GLY A 289 13.48 1.26 -4.05
N VAL A 290 13.92 1.12 -2.80
CA VAL A 290 13.03 1.03 -1.63
C VAL A 290 13.02 2.38 -0.94
N GLY A 291 11.91 3.11 -0.94
CA GLY A 291 11.82 4.42 -0.26
C GLY A 291 11.44 4.32 1.21
N LEU A 292 11.00 3.14 1.65
CA LEU A 292 10.75 2.80 3.05
C LEU A 292 10.84 1.29 3.25
N CYS A 293 11.90 0.84 3.92
CA CYS A 293 12.02 -0.48 4.52
C CYS A 293 11.85 -0.31 6.02
N ARG A 294 10.80 -0.90 6.57
CA ARG A 294 10.45 -0.79 7.97
C ARG A 294 11.04 -1.96 8.77
N THR A 295 11.80 -1.63 9.81
CA THR A 295 12.60 -2.62 10.53
C THR A 295 11.82 -3.35 11.61
N GLU A 296 10.67 -2.81 12.03
CA GLU A 296 9.79 -3.39 13.06
C GLU A 296 9.27 -4.75 12.61
N HIS A 297 8.89 -4.86 11.32
CA HIS A 297 8.41 -6.10 10.73
C HIS A 297 9.45 -7.23 10.78
N MET A 298 10.74 -6.88 10.83
CA MET A 298 11.85 -7.85 10.92
C MET A 298 12.04 -8.43 12.32
N PHE A 299 11.28 -7.99 13.34
CA PHE A 299 11.37 -8.52 14.70
C PHE A 299 10.23 -9.49 15.06
N PHE A 300 9.18 -9.64 14.24
CA PHE A 300 7.99 -10.40 14.64
C PHE A 300 8.09 -11.92 14.44
N GLU A 301 9.11 -12.43 13.75
CA GLU A 301 9.35 -13.89 13.72
C GLU A 301 9.62 -14.45 15.13
N THR A 302 9.16 -15.66 15.42
CA THR A 302 9.09 -16.25 16.78
C THR A 302 10.39 -16.17 17.59
N ASP A 303 11.53 -16.49 16.97
CA ASP A 303 12.84 -16.44 17.65
C ASP A 303 13.32 -14.99 17.86
N ARG A 304 12.93 -14.09 16.97
CA ARG A 304 13.33 -12.68 16.97
C ARG A 304 12.56 -11.88 18.00
N ILE A 305 11.25 -12.09 18.05
CA ILE A 305 10.36 -11.41 19.01
C ILE A 305 10.78 -11.76 20.43
N PHE A 306 11.21 -13.01 20.67
CA PHE A 306 11.72 -13.42 21.97
C PHE A 306 13.02 -12.69 22.36
N ALA A 307 14.00 -12.60 21.46
CA ALA A 307 15.23 -11.83 21.72
C ALA A 307 14.94 -10.33 21.91
N PHE A 308 13.96 -9.78 21.19
CA PHE A 308 13.53 -8.39 21.34
C PHE A 308 12.82 -8.16 22.69
N ARG A 309 11.96 -9.09 23.12
CA ARG A 309 11.36 -9.08 24.46
C ARG A 309 12.41 -9.14 25.57
N GLN A 310 13.49 -9.90 25.39
CA GLN A 310 14.64 -9.88 26.32
C GLN A 310 15.31 -8.51 26.42
N MET A 311 15.40 -7.77 25.30
CA MET A 311 15.91 -6.40 25.30
C MET A 311 14.97 -5.47 26.07
N ILE A 312 13.66 -5.58 25.85
CA ILE A 312 12.67 -4.71 26.52
C ILE A 312 12.70 -4.86 28.05
N VAL A 313 12.80 -6.09 28.55
CA VAL A 313 12.75 -6.36 30.01
C VAL A 313 14.11 -6.22 30.71
N ALA A 314 15.18 -5.88 29.97
CA ALA A 314 16.52 -5.80 30.53
C ALA A 314 16.69 -4.60 31.48
N LYS A 315 17.24 -4.88 32.68
CA LYS A 315 17.36 -3.92 33.79
C LYS A 315 18.52 -2.93 33.62
N ASP A 316 19.47 -3.21 32.72
CA ASP A 316 20.63 -2.36 32.45
C ASP A 316 21.07 -2.42 30.98
N GLU A 317 21.93 -1.48 30.57
CA GLU A 317 22.45 -1.38 29.20
C GLU A 317 23.22 -2.64 28.78
N LYS A 318 23.96 -3.28 29.70
CA LYS A 318 24.76 -4.47 29.38
C LYS A 318 23.86 -5.64 28.98
N ALA A 319 22.78 -5.86 29.72
CA ALA A 319 21.78 -6.87 29.40
C ALA A 319 21.04 -6.54 28.10
N ARG A 320 20.70 -5.26 27.85
CA ARG A 320 20.11 -4.82 26.57
C ARG A 320 21.03 -5.13 25.39
N ARG A 321 22.30 -4.78 25.47
CA ARG A 321 23.30 -5.08 24.43
C ARG A 321 23.42 -6.57 24.17
N ALA A 322 23.46 -7.40 25.21
CA ALA A 322 23.51 -8.86 25.06
C ALA A 322 22.27 -9.44 24.35
N ALA A 323 21.10 -8.84 24.52
CA ALA A 323 19.89 -9.21 23.78
C ALA A 323 19.95 -8.73 22.32
N LEU A 324 20.40 -7.48 22.10
CA LEU A 324 20.60 -6.90 20.77
C LEU A 324 21.63 -7.66 19.92
N ASP A 325 22.69 -8.19 20.53
CA ASP A 325 23.70 -9.02 19.87
C ASP A 325 23.12 -10.31 19.28
N LYS A 326 22.01 -10.83 19.84
CA LYS A 326 21.31 -12.00 19.28
C LYS A 326 20.49 -11.64 18.04
N ILE A 327 19.97 -10.41 17.99
CA ILE A 327 19.14 -9.90 16.89
C ILE A 327 20.00 -9.47 15.70
N LEU A 328 21.16 -8.88 15.99
CA LEU A 328 22.12 -8.39 14.98
C LEU A 328 22.33 -9.34 13.79
N PRO A 329 22.70 -10.63 13.96
CA PRO A 329 22.95 -11.51 12.83
C PRO A 329 21.68 -11.79 12.00
N MET A 330 20.50 -11.73 12.63
CA MET A 330 19.21 -11.97 11.97
C MET A 330 18.85 -10.78 11.07
N GLN A 331 18.91 -9.55 11.60
CA GLN A 331 18.68 -8.34 10.79
C GLN A 331 19.74 -8.16 9.70
N ARG A 332 21.02 -8.43 10.01
CA ARG A 332 22.08 -8.35 9.00
C ARG A 332 21.80 -9.27 7.82
N LYS A 333 21.29 -10.49 8.07
CA LYS A 333 20.89 -11.42 7.01
C LYS A 333 19.78 -10.84 6.14
N ASP A 334 18.72 -10.30 6.76
CA ASP A 334 17.61 -9.71 5.99
C ASP A 334 18.09 -8.57 5.09
N PHE A 335 18.97 -7.70 5.60
CA PHE A 335 19.54 -6.61 4.80
C PHE A 335 20.46 -7.12 3.69
N ILE A 336 21.24 -8.19 3.90
CA ILE A 336 22.02 -8.82 2.83
C ILE A 336 21.09 -9.27 1.70
N ASP A 337 20.00 -9.94 2.06
CA ASP A 337 19.06 -10.48 1.09
C ASP A 337 18.31 -9.34 0.36
N ILE A 338 17.88 -8.29 1.07
CA ILE A 338 17.25 -7.09 0.48
C ILE A 338 18.20 -6.34 -0.44
N PHE A 339 19.43 -6.04 0.00
CA PHE A 339 20.42 -5.34 -0.83
C PHE A 339 20.78 -6.14 -2.07
N GLY A 340 20.95 -7.46 -1.94
CA GLY A 340 21.20 -8.35 -3.07
C GLY A 340 20.06 -8.37 -4.08
N ALA A 341 18.80 -8.41 -3.60
CA ALA A 341 17.62 -8.36 -4.48
C ALA A 341 17.50 -7.01 -5.22
N MET A 342 17.91 -5.92 -4.58
CA MET A 342 17.80 -4.55 -5.13
C MET A 342 18.83 -4.19 -6.20
N LYS A 343 19.87 -5.00 -6.43
CA LYS A 343 20.77 -4.93 -7.60
C LYS A 343 21.28 -3.52 -7.95
N GLY A 344 21.71 -2.75 -6.94
CA GLY A 344 22.26 -1.40 -7.15
C GLY A 344 21.27 -0.25 -6.95
N TYR A 345 19.98 -0.51 -6.88
CA TYR A 345 19.00 0.52 -6.54
C TYR A 345 19.08 0.91 -5.04
N PRO A 346 18.81 2.18 -4.69
CA PRO A 346 18.95 2.66 -3.32
C PRO A 346 17.89 2.06 -2.39
N VAL A 347 18.27 1.79 -1.14
CA VAL A 347 17.38 1.21 -0.12
C VAL A 347 17.36 2.12 1.11
N THR A 348 16.21 2.76 1.36
CA THR A 348 15.96 3.58 2.54
C THR A 348 15.42 2.73 3.66
N ILE A 349 16.20 2.57 4.72
CA ILE A 349 15.88 1.76 5.90
C ILE A 349 15.53 2.70 7.04
N ARG A 350 14.31 2.55 7.56
CA ARG A 350 13.84 3.32 8.71
C ARG A 350 14.22 2.60 9.99
N LEU A 351 14.84 3.32 10.92
CA LEU A 351 15.11 2.79 12.26
C LEU A 351 13.80 2.46 13.00
N LEU A 352 13.92 1.70 14.09
CA LEU A 352 12.79 1.25 14.89
C LEU A 352 11.88 2.42 15.29
N ASP A 353 10.60 2.29 14.96
CA ASP A 353 9.60 3.33 15.13
C ASP A 353 8.55 3.09 16.24
N PRO A 354 7.99 1.88 16.45
CA PRO A 354 6.86 1.68 17.36
C PRO A 354 7.32 1.70 18.83
N PRO A 355 6.38 2.01 19.74
CA PRO A 355 6.64 1.93 21.17
C PRO A 355 6.85 0.48 21.62
N LEU A 356 7.61 0.30 22.71
CA LEU A 356 8.01 -1.03 23.15
C LEU A 356 6.85 -1.93 23.62
N HIS A 357 5.72 -1.34 24.05
CA HIS A 357 4.57 -2.12 24.52
C HIS A 357 3.89 -2.92 23.39
N GLU A 358 4.04 -2.53 22.13
CA GLU A 358 3.49 -3.29 20.99
C GLU A 358 4.12 -4.68 20.83
N PHE A 359 5.31 -4.89 21.41
CA PHE A 359 6.02 -6.18 21.36
C PHE A 359 5.79 -7.04 22.61
N LEU A 360 5.03 -6.54 23.58
CA LEU A 360 4.72 -7.25 24.82
C LEU A 360 3.28 -7.81 24.78
N PRO A 361 3.01 -8.93 25.45
CA PRO A 361 1.69 -9.53 25.51
C PRO A 361 0.70 -8.61 26.21
N GLN A 362 -0.56 -8.66 25.75
CA GLN A 362 -1.62 -7.78 26.25
C GLN A 362 -2.54 -8.50 27.26
N THR A 363 -2.48 -9.83 27.33
CA THR A 363 -3.38 -10.63 28.18
C THR A 363 -2.64 -11.32 29.33
N GLU A 364 -3.30 -11.45 30.48
CA GLU A 364 -2.74 -12.18 31.64
C GLU A 364 -2.40 -13.64 31.31
N ASP A 365 -3.13 -14.25 30.39
CA ASP A 365 -2.95 -15.63 29.97
C ASP A 365 -1.65 -15.82 29.15
N GLU A 366 -1.21 -14.79 28.43
CA GLU A 366 0.06 -14.76 27.69
C GLU A 366 1.26 -14.31 28.55
N ILE A 367 1.02 -13.46 29.56
CA ILE A 367 2.06 -12.93 30.45
C ILE A 367 2.74 -14.07 31.23
N LYS A 368 1.99 -15.03 31.79
CA LYS A 368 2.57 -16.10 32.62
C LYS A 368 3.55 -17.00 31.86
N PRO A 369 3.20 -17.54 30.67
CA PRO A 369 4.14 -18.29 29.83
C PRO A 369 5.38 -17.46 29.47
N LEU A 370 5.18 -16.21 29.06
CA LEU A 370 6.29 -15.35 28.64
C LEU A 370 7.24 -15.05 29.80
N ALA A 371 6.73 -14.67 30.97
CA ALA A 371 7.52 -14.41 32.17
C ALA A 371 8.42 -15.60 32.51
N LYS A 372 7.86 -16.82 32.48
CA LYS A 372 8.61 -18.05 32.71
C LYS A 372 9.75 -18.23 31.70
N SER A 373 9.49 -17.97 30.42
CA SER A 373 10.50 -18.09 29.36
C SER A 373 11.60 -17.02 29.46
N LEU A 374 11.28 -15.83 29.95
CA LEU A 374 12.22 -14.72 30.18
C LEU A 374 12.96 -14.83 31.52
N GLY A 375 12.60 -15.81 32.37
CA GLY A 375 13.20 -15.96 33.69
C GLY A 375 12.75 -14.90 34.70
N LEU A 376 11.57 -14.32 34.50
CA LEU A 376 10.94 -13.32 35.38
C LEU A 376 9.75 -13.92 36.12
N SER A 377 9.37 -13.32 37.25
CA SER A 377 8.06 -13.57 37.84
C SER A 377 6.95 -12.94 36.98
N ALA A 378 5.74 -13.52 37.05
CA ALA A 378 4.59 -12.95 36.33
C ALA A 378 4.28 -11.53 36.80
N GLU A 379 4.44 -11.25 38.10
CA GLU A 379 4.26 -9.91 38.68
C GLU A 379 5.27 -8.90 38.12
N GLU A 380 6.57 -9.26 38.06
CA GLU A 380 7.59 -8.39 37.45
C GLU A 380 7.29 -8.07 35.98
N LEU A 381 6.85 -9.05 35.20
CA LEU A 381 6.52 -8.80 33.79
C LEU A 381 5.27 -7.92 33.66
N THR A 382 4.24 -8.15 34.47
CA THR A 382 3.04 -7.30 34.52
C THR A 382 3.40 -5.86 34.85
N ASP A 383 4.28 -5.63 35.82
CA ASP A 383 4.72 -4.28 36.19
C ASP A 383 5.47 -3.59 35.05
N ILE A 384 6.30 -4.32 34.29
CA ILE A 384 6.98 -3.79 33.11
C ILE A 384 5.97 -3.42 32.01
N VAL A 385 5.03 -4.32 31.73
CA VAL A 385 3.97 -4.08 30.72
C VAL A 385 3.16 -2.84 31.08
N HIS A 386 2.71 -2.73 32.34
CA HIS A 386 1.98 -1.56 32.81
C HIS A 386 2.84 -0.29 32.81
N GLY A 387 4.13 -0.38 33.13
CA GLY A 387 5.05 0.75 33.09
C GLY A 387 5.34 1.28 31.68
N LEU A 388 5.25 0.42 30.66
CA LEU A 388 5.41 0.78 29.25
C LEU A 388 4.08 1.12 28.56
N HIS A 389 2.95 0.93 29.25
CA HIS A 389 1.64 1.29 28.72
C HIS A 389 1.50 2.80 28.62
N GLU A 390 1.05 3.27 27.46
CA GLU A 390 0.87 4.69 27.18
C GLU A 390 -0.58 4.98 26.83
N LEU A 391 -1.11 6.11 27.31
CA LEU A 391 -2.47 6.55 27.00
C LEU A 391 -2.68 6.83 25.51
N ASN A 392 -1.65 7.35 24.83
CA ASN A 392 -1.67 7.67 23.40
C ASN A 392 -0.36 7.18 22.73
N PRO A 393 -0.27 5.88 22.41
CA PRO A 393 0.95 5.26 21.84
C PRO A 393 1.50 5.98 20.61
N MET A 394 0.62 6.51 19.75
CA MET A 394 0.99 7.25 18.54
C MET A 394 1.88 8.46 18.82
N MET A 395 1.74 9.11 19.98
CA MET A 395 2.52 10.29 20.37
C MET A 395 3.54 10.01 21.49
N GLY A 396 3.77 8.74 21.83
CA GLY A 396 4.52 8.31 23.01
C GLY A 396 6.04 8.14 22.83
N MET A 397 6.60 7.22 23.61
CA MET A 397 8.02 6.86 23.69
C MET A 397 8.41 5.91 22.56
N ARG A 398 8.57 6.50 21.37
CA ARG A 398 8.79 5.74 20.13
C ARG A 398 9.75 6.49 19.18
N GLY A 399 10.13 5.88 18.06
CA GLY A 399 10.96 6.48 17.02
C GLY A 399 12.29 7.06 17.52
N CYS A 400 12.65 8.27 17.05
CA CYS A 400 13.87 8.97 17.47
C CYS A 400 14.00 9.10 19.00
N ARG A 401 12.90 9.25 19.73
CA ARG A 401 12.93 9.41 21.20
C ARG A 401 13.44 8.15 21.87
N LEU A 402 13.03 6.99 21.36
CA LEU A 402 13.50 5.70 21.84
C LEU A 402 15.01 5.53 21.57
N ALA A 403 15.48 5.95 20.39
CA ALA A 403 16.90 5.95 20.06
C ALA A 403 17.73 6.95 20.90
N VAL A 404 17.12 8.02 21.42
CA VAL A 404 17.78 8.94 22.37
C VAL A 404 17.89 8.30 23.76
N ILE A 405 16.87 7.60 24.22
CA ILE A 405 16.84 6.93 25.54
C ILE A 405 17.74 5.68 25.54
N TYR A 406 17.70 4.89 24.47
CA TYR A 406 18.45 3.64 24.30
C TYR A 406 19.27 3.68 22.99
N PRO A 407 20.39 4.45 22.96
CA PRO A 407 21.23 4.58 21.76
C PRO A 407 21.72 3.26 21.19
N GLU A 408 21.92 2.24 22.04
CA GLU A 408 22.35 0.90 21.66
C GLU A 408 21.43 0.23 20.62
N ILE A 409 20.13 0.61 20.55
CA ILE A 409 19.21 0.13 19.51
C ILE A 409 19.64 0.66 18.14
N ALA A 410 19.86 1.97 18.03
CA ALA A 410 20.31 2.60 16.78
C ALA A 410 21.73 2.14 16.39
N GLU A 411 22.61 1.89 17.37
CA GLU A 411 23.93 1.31 17.13
C GLU A 411 23.83 -0.09 16.49
N MET A 412 22.98 -0.96 17.05
CA MET A 412 22.79 -2.32 16.53
C MET A 412 22.22 -2.30 15.11
N GLN A 413 21.17 -1.50 14.87
CA GLN A 413 20.56 -1.41 13.54
C GLN A 413 21.55 -0.83 12.50
N THR A 414 22.30 0.22 12.87
CA THR A 414 23.33 0.78 11.99
C THR A 414 24.39 -0.26 11.66
N ARG A 415 24.83 -1.04 12.65
CA ARG A 415 25.78 -2.13 12.45
C ARG A 415 25.22 -3.18 11.49
N ALA A 416 23.99 -3.63 11.69
CA ALA A 416 23.33 -4.61 10.82
C ALA A 416 23.28 -4.14 9.35
N ILE A 417 22.89 -2.88 9.13
CA ILE A 417 22.77 -2.25 7.81
C ILE A 417 24.14 -2.15 7.13
N ILE A 418 25.14 -1.60 7.81
CA ILE A 418 26.45 -1.32 7.22
C ILE A 418 27.25 -2.62 7.01
N GLU A 419 27.21 -3.57 7.94
CA GLU A 419 27.84 -4.88 7.74
C GLU A 419 27.22 -5.63 6.56
N ALA A 420 25.89 -5.57 6.40
CA ALA A 420 25.20 -6.15 5.26
C ALA A 420 25.61 -5.50 3.93
N ALA A 421 25.66 -4.16 3.88
CA ALA A 421 26.09 -3.42 2.70
C ALA A 421 27.55 -3.77 2.32
N ILE A 422 28.45 -3.90 3.30
CA ILE A 422 29.84 -4.34 3.11
C ILE A 422 29.88 -5.75 2.52
N GLU A 423 29.10 -6.67 3.06
CA GLU A 423 29.09 -8.05 2.61
C GLU A 423 28.62 -8.16 1.14
N VAL A 424 27.53 -7.47 0.80
CA VAL A 424 27.02 -7.44 -0.58
C VAL A 424 27.99 -6.73 -1.52
N THR A 425 28.62 -5.64 -1.08
CA THR A 425 29.66 -4.94 -1.88
C THR A 425 30.87 -5.83 -2.16
N LYS A 426 31.30 -6.65 -1.19
CA LYS A 426 32.37 -7.64 -1.40
C LYS A 426 32.01 -8.73 -2.40
N ARG A 427 30.72 -8.98 -2.64
CA ARG A 427 30.24 -9.92 -3.68
C ARG A 427 30.22 -9.30 -5.09
N GLY A 428 30.47 -7.98 -5.20
CA GLY A 428 30.59 -7.26 -6.46
C GLY A 428 29.39 -6.38 -6.82
N ASP A 429 28.36 -6.35 -5.98
CA ASP A 429 27.18 -5.50 -6.19
C ASP A 429 27.41 -4.08 -5.63
N THR A 430 26.88 -3.07 -6.29
CA THR A 430 26.87 -1.70 -5.74
C THR A 430 25.74 -1.59 -4.72
N VAL A 431 26.00 -1.02 -3.55
CA VAL A 431 24.97 -0.77 -2.53
C VAL A 431 25.06 0.67 -2.06
N VAL A 432 23.90 1.35 -2.04
CA VAL A 432 23.76 2.70 -1.48
C VAL A 432 22.73 2.64 -0.35
N PRO A 433 23.16 2.40 0.90
CA PRO A 433 22.28 2.38 2.05
C PRO A 433 21.89 3.81 2.44
N GLU A 434 20.59 4.03 2.62
CA GLU A 434 20.02 5.28 3.13
C GLU A 434 19.39 4.99 4.51
N ILE A 435 19.95 5.55 5.58
CA ILE A 435 19.46 5.33 6.96
C ILE A 435 18.55 6.49 7.34
N MET A 436 17.31 6.19 7.73
CA MET A 436 16.29 7.19 8.01
C MET A 436 15.87 7.17 9.49
N VAL A 437 15.95 8.34 10.13
CA VAL A 437 15.49 8.53 11.52
C VAL A 437 13.99 8.91 11.52
N PRO A 438 13.12 8.14 12.19
CA PRO A 438 11.69 8.45 12.30
C PRO A 438 11.38 9.45 13.41
N LEU A 439 10.25 10.13 13.29
CA LEU A 439 9.56 10.88 14.36
C LEU A 439 10.38 12.00 15.03
N ILE A 440 11.28 12.63 14.28
CA ILE A 440 12.01 13.80 14.78
C ILE A 440 11.08 15.00 14.92
N CYS A 441 11.32 15.86 15.91
CA CYS A 441 10.64 17.15 16.03
C CYS A 441 11.60 18.34 16.10
N ASP A 442 12.89 18.11 16.37
CA ASP A 442 13.93 19.15 16.49
C ASP A 442 15.26 18.69 15.85
N VAL A 443 16.01 19.63 15.28
CA VAL A 443 17.32 19.35 14.68
C VAL A 443 18.29 18.71 15.68
N LYS A 444 18.19 19.03 16.98
CA LYS A 444 19.07 18.47 18.02
C LYS A 444 18.79 16.98 18.28
N GLU A 445 17.53 16.55 18.18
CA GLU A 445 17.19 15.12 18.27
C GLU A 445 17.82 14.37 17.11
N PHE A 446 17.65 14.89 15.89
CA PHE A 446 18.24 14.32 14.69
C PHE A 446 19.78 14.28 14.78
N LYS A 447 20.43 15.37 15.19
CA LYS A 447 21.89 15.44 15.40
C LYS A 447 22.39 14.37 16.36
N PHE A 448 21.68 14.17 17.48
CA PHE A 448 22.07 13.17 18.46
C PHE A 448 22.09 11.77 17.84
N VAL A 449 21.00 11.37 17.18
CA VAL A 449 20.89 10.04 16.56
C VAL A 449 21.85 9.91 15.37
N LYS A 450 21.97 10.94 14.52
CA LYS A 450 22.93 10.99 13.40
C LYS A 450 24.36 10.77 13.91
N ALA A 451 24.77 11.39 15.01
CA ALA A 451 26.11 11.21 15.57
C ALA A 451 26.37 9.76 16.00
N VAL A 452 25.35 9.06 16.53
CA VAL A 452 25.43 7.62 16.84
C VAL A 452 25.61 6.80 15.57
N ILE A 453 24.77 7.03 14.55
CA ILE A 453 24.82 6.34 13.25
C ILE A 453 26.20 6.53 12.61
N VAL A 454 26.64 7.77 12.43
CA VAL A 454 27.90 8.10 11.74
C VAL A 454 29.09 7.48 12.43
N ARG A 455 29.17 7.57 13.77
CA ARG A 455 30.26 6.96 14.54
C ARG A 455 30.37 5.46 14.29
N ILE A 456 29.25 4.74 14.31
CA ILE A 456 29.23 3.28 14.13
C ILE A 456 29.51 2.91 12.67
N ALA A 457 28.84 3.58 11.73
CA ALA A 457 29.02 3.34 10.30
C ALA A 457 30.47 3.57 9.86
N ASP A 458 31.05 4.72 10.18
CA ASP A 458 32.42 5.07 9.80
C ASP A 458 33.45 4.11 10.44
N GLN A 459 33.22 3.70 11.69
CA GLN A 459 34.06 2.72 12.35
C GLN A 459 34.07 1.39 11.60
N ILE A 460 32.89 0.84 11.29
CA ILE A 460 32.76 -0.46 10.62
C ILE A 460 33.30 -0.40 9.19
N ILE A 461 33.00 0.67 8.44
CA ILE A 461 33.52 0.90 7.09
C ILE A 461 35.05 0.90 7.12
N LYS A 462 35.65 1.67 8.02
CA LYS A 462 37.11 1.76 8.18
C LYS A 462 37.74 0.42 8.57
N GLU A 463 37.14 -0.31 9.52
CA GLU A 463 37.62 -1.64 9.96
C GLU A 463 37.54 -2.68 8.84
N SER A 464 36.53 -2.58 7.96
CA SER A 464 36.32 -3.53 6.88
C SER A 464 37.27 -3.36 5.68
N GLY A 465 37.85 -2.17 5.52
CA GLY A 465 38.67 -1.79 4.37
C GLY A 465 37.91 -1.64 3.05
N VAL A 466 36.57 -1.65 3.07
CA VAL A 466 35.71 -1.45 1.89
C VAL A 466 35.22 -0.01 1.86
N ALA A 467 35.32 0.65 0.70
CA ALA A 467 34.75 1.98 0.51
C ALA A 467 33.27 1.86 0.17
N ILE A 468 32.41 2.41 1.03
CA ILE A 468 30.95 2.48 0.84
C ILE A 468 30.50 3.87 1.25
N ASP A 469 29.70 4.49 0.38
CA ASP A 469 28.99 5.72 0.70
C ASP A 469 27.61 5.36 1.29
N TYR A 470 27.17 6.12 2.28
CA TYR A 470 25.84 6.00 2.87
C TYR A 470 25.26 7.39 3.12
N GLN A 471 23.93 7.47 3.23
CA GLN A 471 23.24 8.72 3.54
C GLN A 471 22.47 8.58 4.84
N VAL A 472 22.41 9.66 5.63
CA VAL A 472 21.58 9.76 6.83
C VAL A 472 20.57 10.87 6.66
N GLY A 473 19.31 10.49 6.55
CA GLY A 473 18.20 11.41 6.38
C GLY A 473 17.13 11.20 7.46
N THR A 474 16.01 11.90 7.30
CA THR A 474 14.96 11.90 8.31
C THR A 474 13.58 11.86 7.70
N MET A 475 12.64 11.31 8.48
CA MET A 475 11.23 11.42 8.17
C MET A 475 10.71 12.81 8.58
N ILE A 476 9.95 13.47 7.69
CA ILE A 476 9.20 14.70 7.99
C ILE A 476 7.75 14.31 8.19
N GLU A 477 7.41 14.04 9.44
CA GLU A 477 6.10 13.54 9.84
C GLU A 477 5.52 14.19 11.11
N ILE A 478 6.30 15.07 11.73
CA ILE A 478 5.85 15.96 12.82
C ILE A 478 5.64 17.36 12.25
N PRO A 479 4.50 18.04 12.52
CA PRO A 479 4.28 19.41 12.05
C PRO A 479 5.40 20.37 12.42
N ARG A 480 5.98 20.24 13.62
CA ARG A 480 7.15 21.04 14.03
C ARG A 480 8.36 20.83 13.13
N ALA A 481 8.66 19.59 12.74
CA ALA A 481 9.77 19.30 11.83
C ALA A 481 9.56 19.95 10.46
N ALA A 482 8.32 19.99 9.97
CA ALA A 482 7.99 20.69 8.73
C ALA A 482 8.18 22.22 8.85
N LEU A 483 7.82 22.81 9.99
CA LEU A 483 7.95 24.24 10.25
C LEU A 483 9.40 24.71 10.47
N THR A 484 10.30 23.82 10.88
CA THR A 484 11.73 24.12 11.13
C THR A 484 12.66 23.33 10.20
N ALA A 485 12.19 23.04 8.99
CA ALA A 485 12.88 22.17 8.05
C ALA A 485 14.21 22.75 7.55
N ASP A 486 14.36 24.08 7.54
CA ASP A 486 15.61 24.78 7.22
C ASP A 486 16.75 24.40 8.17
N GLU A 487 16.48 24.27 9.47
CA GLU A 487 17.47 23.86 10.47
C GLU A 487 17.83 22.38 10.30
N ILE A 488 16.82 21.53 10.07
CA ILE A 488 16.99 20.09 9.91
C ILE A 488 17.78 19.78 8.63
N ALA A 489 17.52 20.50 7.54
CA ALA A 489 18.22 20.35 6.26
C ALA A 489 19.71 20.71 6.32
N ARG A 490 20.20 21.37 7.39
CA ARG A 490 21.66 21.56 7.58
C ARG A 490 22.38 20.26 7.88
N GLU A 491 21.64 19.25 8.33
CA GLU A 491 22.18 18.01 8.84
C GLU A 491 21.66 16.79 8.08
N ALA A 492 20.45 16.80 7.56
CA ALA A 492 19.86 15.63 6.89
C ALA A 492 20.24 15.59 5.40
N ASP A 493 20.70 14.43 4.92
CA ASP A 493 21.04 14.25 3.50
C ASP A 493 19.79 14.18 2.60
N PHE A 494 18.66 13.77 3.16
CA PHE A 494 17.37 13.66 2.49
C PHE A 494 16.19 13.80 3.46
N PHE A 495 15.03 14.16 2.92
CA PHE A 495 13.74 14.08 3.61
C PHE A 495 12.84 13.02 2.98
N SER A 496 12.17 12.24 3.83
CA SER A 496 11.03 11.43 3.40
C SER A 496 9.78 11.89 4.15
N PHE A 497 8.73 12.28 3.45
CA PHE A 497 7.49 12.72 4.09
C PHE A 497 6.67 11.51 4.54
N GLY A 498 6.58 11.31 5.86
CA GLY A 498 5.69 10.34 6.51
C GLY A 498 4.28 10.92 6.61
N THR A 499 3.60 11.04 5.48
CA THR A 499 2.33 11.77 5.39
C THR A 499 1.19 11.13 6.18
N ASN A 500 1.30 9.83 6.51
CA ASN A 500 0.37 9.16 7.39
C ASN A 500 0.33 9.85 8.78
N ASP A 501 1.48 9.92 9.45
CA ASP A 501 1.59 10.55 10.78
C ASP A 501 1.49 12.07 10.71
N LEU A 502 2.00 12.70 9.65
CA LEU A 502 1.83 14.13 9.44
C LEU A 502 0.35 14.52 9.36
N THR A 503 -0.47 13.72 8.67
CA THR A 503 -1.92 13.92 8.56
C THR A 503 -2.59 13.74 9.92
N GLN A 504 -2.25 12.66 10.66
CA GLN A 504 -2.80 12.41 11.99
C GLN A 504 -2.55 13.61 12.92
N MET A 505 -1.33 14.13 12.96
CA MET A 505 -0.98 15.26 13.83
C MET A 505 -1.53 16.59 13.35
N ALA A 506 -1.62 16.83 12.03
CA ALA A 506 -2.19 18.05 11.49
C ALA A 506 -3.70 18.14 11.73
N TYR A 507 -4.41 17.02 11.62
CA TYR A 507 -5.85 16.96 11.88
C TYR A 507 -6.19 16.76 13.36
N GLY A 508 -5.27 16.23 14.16
CA GLY A 508 -5.57 15.76 15.52
C GLY A 508 -6.49 14.54 15.53
N LEU A 509 -6.36 13.68 14.53
CA LEU A 509 -7.18 12.47 14.36
C LEU A 509 -6.30 11.23 14.46
N SER A 510 -6.56 10.40 15.47
CA SER A 510 -6.03 9.03 15.55
C SER A 510 -6.63 8.19 14.45
N ARG A 511 -5.80 7.56 13.62
CA ARG A 511 -6.24 6.70 12.52
C ARG A 511 -7.09 5.51 12.97
N ASP A 512 -6.75 4.93 14.11
CA ASP A 512 -7.43 3.75 14.63
C ASP A 512 -8.81 4.08 15.20
N ASP A 513 -9.03 5.33 15.62
CA ASP A 513 -10.28 5.79 16.23
C ASP A 513 -11.16 6.62 15.29
N ALA A 514 -10.62 7.13 14.18
CA ALA A 514 -11.27 8.13 13.34
C ALA A 514 -12.52 7.63 12.59
N GLY A 515 -12.71 6.32 12.42
CA GLY A 515 -13.78 5.76 11.56
C GLY A 515 -15.17 6.35 11.81
N LYS A 516 -15.62 6.35 13.07
CA LYS A 516 -16.95 6.90 13.44
C LYS A 516 -17.09 8.41 13.20
N ILE A 517 -15.99 9.15 13.34
CA ILE A 517 -15.96 10.59 13.10
C ILE A 517 -16.04 10.86 11.60
N LEU A 518 -15.22 10.14 10.82
CA LEU A 518 -15.12 10.29 9.38
C LEU A 518 -16.45 9.97 8.68
N ASP A 519 -17.15 8.91 9.11
CA ASP A 519 -18.48 8.56 8.56
C ASP A 519 -19.46 9.74 8.67
N ALA A 520 -19.58 10.33 9.86
CA ALA A 520 -20.43 11.50 10.08
C ALA A 520 -19.96 12.74 9.28
N TYR A 521 -18.66 12.92 9.12
CA TYR A 521 -18.08 14.04 8.36
C TYR A 521 -18.38 13.91 6.86
N TYR A 522 -18.37 12.70 6.30
CA TYR A 522 -18.74 12.47 4.90
C TYR A 522 -20.24 12.66 4.67
N GLU A 523 -21.09 12.13 5.57
CA GLU A 523 -22.55 12.29 5.49
C GLU A 523 -22.97 13.77 5.54
N THR A 524 -22.28 14.57 6.36
CA THR A 524 -22.52 16.01 6.49
C THR A 524 -21.74 16.86 5.49
N LYS A 525 -20.94 16.24 4.62
CA LYS A 525 -20.07 16.90 3.63
C LYS A 525 -19.07 17.89 4.24
N ILE A 526 -18.65 17.66 5.49
CA ILE A 526 -17.53 18.38 6.10
C ILE A 526 -16.23 17.99 5.38
N PHE A 527 -16.05 16.70 5.12
CA PHE A 527 -14.99 16.18 4.25
C PHE A 527 -15.58 15.59 2.98
N GLU A 528 -14.89 15.80 1.86
CA GLU A 528 -15.26 15.21 0.56
C GLU A 528 -14.49 13.93 0.27
N ASN A 529 -13.35 13.73 0.93
CA ASN A 529 -12.46 12.59 0.74
C ASN A 529 -11.81 12.21 2.08
N ASP A 530 -11.40 10.94 2.18
CA ASP A 530 -10.61 10.47 3.32
C ASP A 530 -9.19 11.07 3.30
N PRO A 531 -8.82 11.90 4.29
CA PRO A 531 -7.53 12.56 4.32
C PRO A 531 -6.36 11.57 4.52
N THR A 532 -6.64 10.33 4.89
CA THR A 532 -5.64 9.28 5.08
C THR A 532 -5.37 8.45 3.81
N ALA A 533 -6.24 8.59 2.81
CA ALA A 533 -6.13 7.95 1.50
C ALA A 533 -5.75 8.96 0.41
N ARG A 534 -6.27 10.19 0.50
CA ARG A 534 -5.98 11.30 -0.41
C ARG A 534 -5.38 12.45 0.39
N LEU A 535 -4.20 12.91 -0.04
CA LEU A 535 -3.50 14.00 0.62
C LEU A 535 -4.35 15.28 0.66
N ASP A 536 -4.52 15.83 1.86
CA ASP A 536 -5.08 17.17 2.04
C ASP A 536 -4.08 18.21 1.56
N LEU A 537 -4.36 18.85 0.43
CA LEU A 537 -3.48 19.86 -0.16
C LEU A 537 -3.50 21.20 0.59
N VAL A 538 -4.56 21.49 1.35
CA VAL A 538 -4.78 22.82 1.96
C VAL A 538 -4.08 22.91 3.31
N GLY A 539 -4.12 21.86 4.12
CA GLY A 539 -3.44 21.77 5.42
C GLY A 539 -2.13 21.00 5.32
N VAL A 540 -2.18 19.68 5.15
CA VAL A 540 -0.99 18.80 5.15
C VAL A 540 -0.04 19.15 4.00
N GLY A 541 -0.57 19.42 2.80
CA GLY A 541 0.20 19.84 1.64
C GLY A 541 0.89 21.19 1.86
N ARG A 542 0.31 22.08 2.68
CA ARG A 542 0.97 23.34 3.07
C ARG A 542 2.16 23.09 3.99
N LEU A 543 2.07 22.15 4.93
CA LEU A 543 3.23 21.73 5.74
C LEU A 543 4.33 21.13 4.86
N MET A 544 3.96 20.28 3.89
CA MET A 544 4.92 19.72 2.93
C MET A 544 5.61 20.80 2.10
N LYS A 545 4.84 21.80 1.64
CA LYS A 545 5.37 22.94 0.87
C LYS A 545 6.36 23.76 1.70
N ILE A 546 6.01 24.14 2.93
CA ILE A 546 6.90 24.86 3.84
C ILE A 546 8.20 24.08 4.04
N ALA A 547 8.11 22.80 4.37
CA ALA A 547 9.27 21.97 4.60
C ALA A 547 10.18 21.83 3.37
N THR A 548 9.56 21.71 2.19
CA THR A 548 10.26 21.60 0.90
C THR A 548 10.98 22.89 0.53
N GLU A 549 10.31 24.03 0.66
CA GLU A 549 10.88 25.36 0.36
C GLU A 549 12.02 25.67 1.32
N SER A 550 11.76 25.61 2.63
CA SER A 550 12.77 25.88 3.68
C SER A 550 13.95 24.91 3.64
N GLY A 551 13.71 23.62 3.37
CA GLY A 551 14.78 22.64 3.22
C GLY A 551 15.70 22.94 2.04
N ARG A 552 15.13 23.35 0.90
CA ARG A 552 15.89 23.72 -0.31
C ARG A 552 16.61 25.05 -0.19
N GLU A 553 16.06 26.01 0.54
CA GLU A 553 16.76 27.27 0.84
C GLU A 553 18.09 27.00 1.56
N THR A 554 18.10 26.04 2.48
CA THR A 554 19.33 25.59 3.17
C THR A 554 20.20 24.69 2.29
N GLN A 555 19.61 23.70 1.63
CA GLN A 555 20.31 22.70 0.81
C GLN A 555 19.59 22.52 -0.54
N PRO A 556 19.97 23.27 -1.59
CA PRO A 556 19.25 23.28 -2.87
C PRO A 556 19.09 21.91 -3.55
N GLY A 557 20.03 21.00 -3.32
CA GLY A 557 20.03 19.64 -3.86
C GLY A 557 19.50 18.57 -2.90
N ILE A 558 18.83 18.93 -1.81
CA ILE A 558 18.29 17.94 -0.86
C ILE A 558 17.31 17.01 -1.57
N LYS A 559 17.52 15.70 -1.40
CA LYS A 559 16.65 14.67 -1.95
C LYS A 559 15.34 14.67 -1.16
N LEU A 560 14.21 14.76 -1.86
CA LEU A 560 12.88 14.78 -1.26
C LEU A 560 12.08 13.58 -1.74
N GLY A 561 11.53 12.82 -0.81
CA GLY A 561 10.66 11.68 -1.08
C GLY A 561 9.38 11.74 -0.26
N ILE A 562 8.39 10.95 -0.65
CA ILE A 562 7.20 10.66 0.16
C ILE A 562 7.08 9.14 0.31
N CYS A 563 6.71 8.69 1.50
CA CYS A 563 6.37 7.29 1.76
C CYS A 563 5.01 7.18 2.44
N GLY A 564 4.40 6.00 2.39
CA GLY A 564 3.07 5.73 2.91
C GLY A 564 2.00 5.69 1.81
N GLU A 565 0.73 5.81 2.20
CA GLU A 565 -0.41 5.53 1.32
C GLU A 565 -0.59 6.58 0.23
N HIS A 566 -0.31 7.84 0.55
CA HIS A 566 -0.39 8.94 -0.41
C HIS A 566 0.63 8.80 -1.55
N GLY A 567 1.74 8.08 -1.33
CA GLY A 567 2.75 7.83 -2.37
C GLY A 567 2.24 7.02 -3.56
N GLY A 568 1.08 6.35 -3.45
CA GLY A 568 0.43 5.65 -4.55
C GLY A 568 -0.87 6.30 -5.04
N ASP A 569 -1.28 7.44 -4.49
CA ASP A 569 -2.51 8.13 -4.88
C ASP A 569 -2.21 9.13 -6.01
N PRO A 570 -2.89 9.06 -7.17
CA PRO A 570 -2.56 9.90 -8.32
C PRO A 570 -2.57 11.40 -8.05
N GLY A 571 -3.54 11.90 -7.28
CA GLY A 571 -3.62 13.33 -6.96
C GLY A 571 -2.48 13.78 -6.02
N SER A 572 -2.11 12.92 -5.08
CA SER A 572 -0.98 13.15 -4.17
C SER A 572 0.37 13.11 -4.91
N ILE A 573 0.54 12.20 -5.88
CA ILE A 573 1.73 12.11 -6.74
C ILE A 573 1.87 13.35 -7.61
N GLU A 574 0.77 13.82 -8.22
CA GLU A 574 0.75 15.06 -9.00
C GLU A 574 1.20 16.25 -8.16
N PHE A 575 0.76 16.34 -6.90
CA PHE A 575 1.23 17.38 -6.00
C PHE A 575 2.72 17.25 -5.65
N CYS A 576 3.22 16.04 -5.40
CA CYS A 576 4.65 15.81 -5.16
C CYS A 576 5.51 16.19 -6.38
N HIS A 577 5.00 15.92 -7.60
CA HIS A 577 5.63 16.34 -8.85
C HIS A 577 5.71 17.87 -8.95
N GLN A 578 4.64 18.58 -8.62
CA GLN A 578 4.61 20.06 -8.60
C GLN A 578 5.61 20.65 -7.59
N LEU A 579 5.79 19.99 -6.43
CA LEU A 579 6.82 20.36 -5.45
C LEU A 579 8.23 19.89 -5.84
N LYS A 580 8.39 19.29 -7.03
CA LYS A 580 9.66 18.78 -7.57
C LYS A 580 10.31 17.71 -6.69
N PHE A 581 9.53 16.82 -6.08
CA PHE A 581 10.11 15.72 -5.30
C PHE A 581 11.04 14.88 -6.18
N SER A 582 12.02 14.22 -5.57
CA SER A 582 12.93 13.31 -6.27
C SER A 582 12.25 11.97 -6.56
N TYR A 583 11.40 11.50 -5.64
CA TYR A 583 10.69 10.24 -5.79
C TYR A 583 9.37 10.19 -5.00
N VAL A 584 8.52 9.24 -5.37
CA VAL A 584 7.40 8.78 -4.54
C VAL A 584 7.61 7.30 -4.19
N SER A 585 7.13 6.85 -3.05
CA SER A 585 7.29 5.47 -2.57
C SER A 585 5.96 4.88 -2.09
N CYS A 586 5.52 3.80 -2.72
CA CYS A 586 4.23 3.15 -2.48
C CYS A 586 4.38 1.63 -2.31
N SER A 587 3.33 0.90 -1.92
CA SER A 587 3.40 -0.57 -1.85
C SER A 587 3.71 -1.19 -3.23
N PRO A 588 4.27 -2.42 -3.31
CA PRO A 588 4.69 -3.03 -4.57
C PRO A 588 3.62 -2.99 -5.66
N PHE A 589 2.39 -3.37 -5.34
CA PHE A 589 1.27 -3.40 -6.29
C PHE A 589 0.77 -2.01 -6.71
N ARG A 590 1.16 -0.93 -6.02
CA ARG A 590 0.83 0.44 -6.43
C ARG A 590 1.90 1.10 -7.28
N VAL A 591 3.03 0.42 -7.53
CA VAL A 591 4.12 0.93 -8.37
C VAL A 591 3.64 1.27 -9.79
N PRO A 592 2.85 0.44 -10.50
CA PRO A 592 2.36 0.77 -11.84
C PRO A 592 1.44 2.01 -11.86
N ILE A 593 0.60 2.14 -10.84
CA ILE A 593 -0.28 3.31 -10.66
C ILE A 593 0.56 4.56 -10.47
N ALA A 594 1.60 4.47 -9.63
CA ALA A 594 2.47 5.59 -9.37
C ALA A 594 3.28 6.00 -10.61
N ARG A 595 3.76 5.04 -11.41
CA ARG A 595 4.45 5.28 -12.69
C ARG A 595 3.55 6.03 -13.68
N LEU A 596 2.33 5.55 -13.89
CA LEU A 596 1.37 6.20 -14.79
C LEU A 596 0.97 7.59 -14.29
N ALA A 597 0.67 7.74 -12.99
CA ALA A 597 0.29 9.02 -12.41
C ALA A 597 1.43 10.06 -12.49
N ALA A 598 2.68 9.64 -12.26
CA ALA A 598 3.86 10.50 -12.41
C ALA A 598 4.08 10.93 -13.87
N ALA A 599 3.85 10.02 -14.83
CA ALA A 599 3.91 10.34 -16.25
C ALA A 599 2.84 11.36 -16.64
N GLN A 600 1.61 11.18 -16.17
CA GLN A 600 0.51 12.12 -16.40
C GLN A 600 0.79 13.48 -15.78
N ALA A 601 1.35 13.53 -14.56
CA ALA A 601 1.73 14.77 -13.91
C ALA A 601 2.79 15.54 -14.72
N ALA A 602 3.80 14.83 -15.24
CA ALA A 602 4.82 15.43 -16.11
C ALA A 602 4.22 15.94 -17.44
N ILE A 603 3.33 15.17 -18.08
CA ILE A 603 2.66 15.57 -19.32
C ILE A 603 1.80 16.83 -19.10
N LYS A 604 1.09 16.93 -17.97
CA LYS A 604 0.28 18.10 -17.63
C LYS A 604 1.11 19.35 -17.40
N GLU A 605 2.37 19.23 -16.97
CA GLU A 605 3.27 20.37 -16.80
C GLU A 605 3.83 20.87 -18.14
N ASP A 606 3.99 19.97 -19.12
CA ASP A 606 4.48 20.31 -20.47
C ASP A 606 3.42 20.99 -21.37
N ILE A 607 2.13 20.95 -20.99
CA ILE A 607 0.99 21.50 -21.74
C ILE A 607 0.56 22.83 -21.12
#